data_AF-A0A1S7DTH3-F1
#
_entry.id   AF-A0A1S7DTH3-F1
#
_cell.length_a   1.000
_cell.length_b   1.000
_cell.length_c   1.000
_cell.angle_alpha   90.00
_cell.angle_beta   90.00
_cell.angle_gamma   90.00
#
_symmetry.space_group_name_H-M   'P 1'
#
loop_
_entity.id
_entity.type
_entity.pdbx_description
1 polymer ?
#
loop_
_entity_poly.entity_id
_entity_poly.type
_entity_poly.pdbx_seq_one_letter_code
_entity_poly.pdbx_strand_id
1 'polypeptide(L)' 'MIHKLLWAVFSNAKGILVLESSTKALVLPKFRDVQKSIASPSPEMIAFDDTPGKEQICVYNGTEWSFWTWK' A
#
# COMPACT_ATOMS: atom_id res chain seq x y z
N MET A 1 -37.24 -5.78 -15.42
CA MET A 1 -36.31 -6.91 -15.21
C MET A 1 -35.75 -7.31 -16.56
N ILE A 2 -34.60 -6.75 -16.98
CA ILE A 2 -33.81 -7.23 -18.13
C ILE A 2 -32.31 -7.02 -17.80
N HIS A 3 -31.62 -8.15 -17.62
CA HIS A 3 -30.21 -8.46 -17.83
C HIS A 3 -29.13 -7.41 -17.49
N LYS A 4 -28.62 -7.52 -16.26
CA LYS A 4 -27.24 -7.13 -15.92
C LYS A 4 -26.45 -8.40 -15.66
N LEU A 5 -25.74 -8.91 -16.68
CA LEU A 5 -24.66 -9.87 -16.49
C LEU A 5 -23.73 -9.84 -17.72
N LEU A 6 -22.53 -9.30 -17.54
CA LEU A 6 -21.26 -9.84 -18.02
C LEU A 6 -20.15 -8.98 -17.37
N TRP A 7 -19.52 -9.56 -16.34
CA TRP A 7 -18.24 -9.14 -15.71
C TRP A 7 -18.16 -7.83 -14.92
N ALA A 8 -19.12 -7.56 -14.03
CA ALA A 8 -18.92 -6.55 -12.99
C ALA A 8 -18.87 -7.22 -11.61
N VAL A 9 -17.68 -7.30 -11.03
CA VAL A 9 -17.54 -7.50 -9.59
C VAL A 9 -18.11 -6.23 -8.95
N PHE A 10 -19.30 -6.30 -8.37
CA PHE A 10 -19.86 -5.16 -7.66
C PHE A 10 -19.08 -4.98 -6.37
N SER A 11 -18.19 -3.99 -6.35
CA SER A 11 -17.59 -3.49 -5.11
C SER A 11 -18.60 -2.61 -4.38
N ASN A 12 -18.91 -2.92 -3.13
CA ASN A 12 -19.60 -2.00 -2.22
C ASN A 12 -18.60 -1.21 -1.36
N ALA A 13 -17.30 -1.33 -1.61
CA ALA A 13 -16.28 -0.69 -0.79
C ALA A 13 -16.29 0.83 -1.03
N LYS A 14 -16.30 1.57 0.07
CA LYS A 14 -16.11 3.03 0.06
C LYS A 14 -14.73 3.30 0.63
N GLY A 15 -13.84 3.86 -0.19
CA GLY A 15 -12.48 4.18 0.22
C GLY A 15 -11.75 4.98 -0.84
N ILE A 16 -10.70 5.70 -0.42
CA ILE A 16 -9.85 6.47 -1.35
C ILE A 16 -8.93 5.55 -2.18
N LEU A 17 -8.63 4.36 -1.65
CA LEU A 17 -7.93 3.28 -2.35
C LEU A 17 -8.63 1.97 -2.01
N VAL A 18 -9.18 1.29 -3.03
CA VAL A 18 -9.85 -0.01 -2.89
C VAL A 18 -9.07 -1.03 -3.72
N LEU A 19 -8.54 -2.05 -3.05
CA LEU A 19 -7.76 -3.13 -3.66
C LEU A 19 -8.56 -4.42 -3.58
N GLU A 20 -9.32 -4.71 -4.63
CA GLU A 20 -10.18 -5.88 -4.68
C GLU A 20 -9.74 -6.81 -5.80
N SER A 21 -8.94 -7.81 -5.43
CA SER A 21 -8.56 -8.90 -6.31
C SER A 21 -8.42 -10.17 -5.48
N SER A 22 -8.92 -11.28 -6.01
CA SER A 22 -8.77 -12.61 -5.39
C SER A 22 -7.42 -13.27 -5.70
N THR A 23 -6.68 -12.76 -6.69
CA THR A 23 -5.45 -13.38 -7.21
C THR A 23 -4.26 -12.44 -7.29
N LYS A 24 -4.45 -11.16 -6.96
CA LYS A 24 -3.41 -10.14 -7.04
C LYS A 24 -3.32 -9.39 -5.73
N ALA A 25 -2.12 -9.01 -5.37
CA ALA A 25 -1.85 -8.14 -4.23
C ALA A 25 -1.17 -6.86 -4.72
N LEU A 26 -1.33 -5.78 -3.94
CA LEU A 26 -0.45 -4.63 -4.07
C LEU A 26 0.95 -5.04 -3.61
N VAL A 27 1.94 -4.85 -4.48
CA VAL A 27 3.35 -5.04 -4.14
C VAL A 27 3.98 -3.66 -4.02
N LEU A 28 4.44 -3.34 -2.81
CA LEU A 28 5.20 -2.12 -2.56
C LEU A 28 6.69 -2.34 -2.87
N PRO A 29 7.40 -1.30 -3.34
CA PRO A 29 8.86 -1.29 -3.35
C PRO A 29 9.40 -1.61 -1.96
N LYS A 30 10.35 -2.54 -1.88
CA LYS A 30 10.95 -3.00 -0.64
C LYS A 30 12.33 -2.40 -0.45
N PHE A 31 12.62 -1.96 0.77
CA PHE A 31 13.92 -1.46 1.16
C PHE A 31 14.27 -1.96 2.56
N ARG A 32 15.56 -2.16 2.81
CA ARG A 32 16.07 -2.40 4.15
C ARG A 32 16.40 -1.06 4.79
N ASP A 33 15.69 -0.71 5.86
CA ASP A 33 15.77 0.62 6.49
C ASP A 33 15.42 1.73 5.49
N VAL A 34 14.11 1.98 5.35
CA VAL A 34 13.55 2.93 4.36
C VAL A 34 14.11 4.34 4.55
N GLN A 35 14.29 4.80 5.80
CA GLN A 35 14.79 6.14 6.09
C GLN A 35 16.23 6.35 5.62
N LYS A 36 17.06 5.31 5.67
CA LYS A 36 18.45 5.36 5.17
C LYS A 36 18.55 5.11 3.68
N SER A 37 17.66 4.29 3.13
CA SER A 37 17.71 3.88 1.73
C SER A 37 17.19 4.95 0.77
N ILE A 38 16.31 5.85 1.23
CA ILE A 38 15.65 6.85 0.39
C ILE A 38 16.03 8.26 0.89
N ALA A 39 17.05 8.86 0.28
CA ALA A 39 17.57 10.17 0.69
C ALA A 39 16.66 11.36 0.31
N SER A 40 15.84 11.22 -0.74
CA SER A 40 14.94 12.29 -1.22
C SER A 40 13.58 11.70 -1.59
N PRO A 41 12.76 11.30 -0.59
CA PRO A 41 11.45 10.75 -0.83
C PRO A 41 10.50 11.80 -1.41
N SER A 42 9.63 11.38 -2.34
CA SER A 42 8.54 12.22 -2.80
C SER A 42 7.42 12.25 -1.76
N PRO A 43 6.71 13.38 -1.57
CA PRO A 43 5.45 13.38 -0.83
C PRO A 43 4.53 12.26 -1.30
N GLU A 44 3.78 11.67 -0.37
CA GLU A 44 2.87 10.54 -0.60
C GLU A 44 3.56 9.23 -1.03
N MET A 45 4.88 9.11 -0.86
CA MET A 45 5.59 7.86 -1.14
C MET A 45 5.19 6.76 -0.14
N ILE A 46 4.85 5.58 -0.65
CA ILE A 46 4.56 4.38 0.13
C ILE A 46 5.62 3.32 -0.19
N ALA A 47 6.26 2.77 0.83
CA ALA A 47 7.27 1.73 0.72
C ALA A 47 7.08 0.66 1.81
N PHE A 48 7.70 -0.50 1.63
CA PHE A 48 7.75 -1.54 2.65
C PHE A 48 9.18 -1.67 3.19
N ASP A 49 9.34 -1.58 4.51
CA ASP A 49 10.62 -1.84 5.17
C ASP A 49 10.71 -3.33 5.49
N ASP A 50 11.74 -4.00 4.97
CA ASP A 50 11.98 -5.44 5.17
C ASP A 50 13.10 -5.73 6.17
N THR A 51 13.41 -4.76 7.04
CA THR A 51 14.33 -4.96 8.16
C THR A 51 13.81 -6.08 9.07
N PRO A 52 14.58 -7.17 9.30
CA PRO A 52 14.14 -8.29 10.11
C PRO A 52 13.67 -7.88 11.50
N GLY A 53 12.45 -8.25 11.87
CA GLY A 53 11.82 -7.91 13.16
C GLY A 53 11.25 -6.49 13.24
N LYS A 54 11.21 -5.75 12.13
CA LYS A 54 10.60 -4.42 11.98
C LYS A 54 9.86 -4.30 10.64
N GLU A 55 9.33 -5.40 10.13
CA GLU A 55 8.59 -5.45 8.87
C GLU A 55 7.36 -4.54 8.94
N GLN A 56 7.32 -3.48 8.14
CA GLN A 56 6.30 -2.42 8.30
C GLN A 56 6.03 -1.65 7.01
N ILE A 57 4.81 -1.14 6.89
CA ILE A 57 4.45 -0.18 5.83
C ILE A 57 4.93 1.21 6.23
N CYS A 58 5.59 1.88 5.30
CA CYS A 58 6.15 3.21 5.49
C CYS A 58 5.46 4.19 4.54
N VAL A 59 4.99 5.31 5.07
CA VAL A 59 4.35 6.38 4.28
C VAL A 59 5.04 7.70 4.56
N TYR A 60 5.47 8.41 3.51
CA TYR A 60 6.09 9.73 3.62
C TYR A 60 5.06 10.83 3.31
N ASN A 61 4.87 11.78 4.23
CA ASN A 61 3.88 12.86 4.07
C ASN A 61 4.45 14.15 3.44
N GLY A 62 5.68 14.10 2.91
CA GLY A 62 6.39 15.27 2.39
C GLY A 62 7.38 15.89 3.38
N THR A 63 7.32 15.51 4.66
CA THR A 63 8.26 15.97 5.69
C THR A 63 8.85 14.79 6.47
N GLU A 64 8.01 13.85 6.91
CA GLU A 64 8.39 12.75 7.80
C GLU A 64 7.81 11.41 7.34
N TRP A 65 8.45 10.33 7.80
CA TRP A 65 7.99 8.96 7.60
C TRP A 65 7.07 8.52 8.76
N SER A 66 5.92 7.97 8.41
CA SER A 66 5.03 7.23 9.31
C SER A 66 5.21 5.73 9.11
N PHE A 67 5.21 4.98 10.20
CA PHE A 67 5.46 3.54 10.20
C PHE A 67 4.29 2.78 10.82
N TRP A 68 3.72 1.85 10.05
CA TRP A 68 2.64 0.99 10.52
C TRP A 68 3.13 -0.45 10.66
N THR A 69 3.24 -0.84 11.92
CA THR A 69 3.57 -2.20 12.33
C THR A 69 2.27 -2.95 12.64
N TRP A 70 2.27 -4.25 12.35
CA TRP A 70 1.23 -5.17 12.78
C TRP A 70 1.87 -6.02 13.88
N LYS A 71 1.28 -6.05 15.08
CA LYS A 71 1.65 -7.00 16.12
C LYS A 71 0.87 -8.29 15.94
#